data_AF-A0A3B8XKH4-F1
#
_entry.id   AF-A0A3B8XKH4-F1
#
_cell.length_a   1.000
_cell.length_b   1.000
_cell.length_c   1.000
_cell.angle_alpha   90.00
_cell.angle_beta   90.00
_cell.angle_gamma   90.00
#
_symmetry.space_group_name_H-M   'P 1'
#
loop_
_entity.id
_entity.type
_entity.pdbx_description
1 polymer ?
#
loop_
_entity_poly.entity_id
_entity_poly.type
_entity_poly.pdbx_seq_one_letter_code
_entity_poly.pdbx_strand_id
1 'polypeptide(L)'
;ATLTGNLTIKGNTHPVTLKVVKYGEFNDPNMGHRIGYAAETQINRKDFGMKFDMMLDGKFIVSNEIQINIEGELLEVAEGVTT
;
A
#
# COMPACT_ATOMS: atom_id res chain seq x y z
N ALA A 1 9.73 -9.03 4.58
CA ALA A 1 9.72 -9.53 3.18
C ALA A 1 9.63 -8.35 2.22
N THR A 2 9.95 -8.53 0.94
CA THR A 2 9.73 -7.53 -0.12
C THR A 2 8.68 -8.05 -1.10
N LEU A 3 7.78 -7.18 -1.54
CA LEU A 3 6.75 -7.48 -2.53
C LEU A 3 6.79 -6.42 -3.64
N THR A 4 7.11 -6.83 -4.85
CA THR A 4 7.09 -5.93 -6.02
C THR A 4 5.82 -6.14 -6.81
N GLY A 5 5.17 -5.05 -7.20
CA GLY A 5 3.96 -5.08 -8.01
C GLY A 5 3.76 -3.77 -8.78
N ASN A 6 2.79 -3.76 -9.69
CA ASN A 6 2.45 -2.57 -10.46
C ASN A 6 1.44 -1.72 -9.70
N LEU A 7 1.81 -0.47 -9.39
CA LEU A 7 0.90 0.54 -8.86
C LEU A 7 0.39 1.38 -10.03
N THR A 8 -0.93 1.53 -10.12
CA THR A 8 -1.57 2.41 -11.11
C THR A 8 -2.26 3.57 -10.39
N ILE A 9 -1.87 4.80 -10.71
CA ILE A 9 -2.54 6.02 -10.22
C ILE A 9 -2.86 6.91 -11.40
N LYS A 10 -4.15 7.27 -11.55
CA LYS A 10 -4.65 8.11 -12.65
C LYS A 10 -4.21 7.62 -14.04
N GLY A 11 -4.17 6.30 -14.25
CA GLY A 11 -3.77 5.67 -15.52
C GLY A 11 -2.26 5.55 -15.74
N ASN A 12 -1.40 6.12 -14.89
CA ASN A 12 0.05 5.92 -14.95
C ASN A 12 0.41 4.69 -14.11
N THR A 13 1.08 3.71 -14.74
CA THR A 13 1.45 2.44 -14.11
C THR A 13 2.96 2.35 -13.94
N HIS A 14 3.41 2.10 -12.70
CA HIS A 14 4.83 1.93 -12.39
C HIS A 14 5.05 0.77 -11.43
N PRO A 15 6.15 0.02 -11.56
CA PRO A 15 6.53 -0.98 -10.58
C PRO A 15 6.94 -0.30 -9.26
N VAL A 16 6.40 -0.76 -8.15
CA VAL A 16 6.76 -0.33 -6.80
C VAL A 16 7.12 -1.54 -5.96
N THR A 17 8.00 -1.37 -4.98
CA THR A 17 8.37 -2.43 -4.04
C THR A 17 7.94 -2.04 -2.63
N LEU A 18 7.12 -2.88 -2.04
CA LEU A 18 6.66 -2.78 -0.67
C LEU A 18 7.60 -3.56 0.26
N LYS A 19 7.97 -2.97 1.39
CA LYS A 19 8.54 -3.72 2.52
C LYS A 19 7.37 -4.20 3.38
N VAL A 20 7.20 -5.53 3.45
CA VAL A 20 6.05 -6.18 4.08
C VAL A 20 6.47 -6.84 5.39
N VAL A 21 5.66 -6.66 6.42
CA VAL A 21 5.77 -7.29 7.74
C VAL A 21 4.49 -8.08 8.00
N LYS A 22 4.62 -9.37 8.34
CA LYS A 22 3.53 -10.18 8.90
C LYS A 22 3.49 -9.88 10.40
N TYR A 23 2.40 -9.32 10.90
CA TYR A 23 2.23 -9.06 12.33
C TYR A 23 1.91 -10.31 13.13
N GLY A 24 1.19 -11.26 12.51
CA GLY A 24 0.83 -12.54 13.13
C GLY A 24 -0.35 -13.18 12.42
N GLU A 25 -0.73 -14.37 12.87
CA GLU A 25 -1.96 -15.03 12.45
C GLU A 25 -2.61 -15.76 13.63
N PHE A 26 -3.93 -15.92 13.58
CA PHE A 26 -4.67 -16.70 14.57
C PHE A 26 -5.83 -17.44 13.91
N ASN A 27 -6.18 -18.58 14.51
CA ASN A 27 -7.35 -19.37 14.14
C ASN A 27 -8.38 -19.26 15.26
N ASP A 28 -9.54 -18.68 14.95
CA ASP A 28 -10.67 -18.61 15.88
C ASP A 28 -11.84 -19.48 15.37
N PRO A 29 -12.44 -20.35 16.21
CA PRO A 29 -13.54 -21.21 15.79
C PRO A 29 -14.77 -20.47 15.24
N ASN A 30 -15.00 -19.23 15.66
CA ASN A 30 -16.15 -18.42 15.25
C ASN A 30 -15.78 -17.37 14.20
N MET A 31 -14.53 -16.91 14.17
CA MET A 31 -14.08 -15.80 13.31
C MET A 31 -13.19 -16.25 12.14
N GLY A 32 -12.83 -17.53 12.05
CA GLY A 32 -12.00 -18.10 11.00
C GLY A 32 -10.50 -17.89 11.19
N HIS A 33 -9.73 -18.28 10.17
CA HIS A 33 -8.29 -18.03 10.12
C HIS A 33 -8.02 -16.60 9.64
N ARG A 34 -7.28 -15.83 10.43
CA ARG A 34 -6.98 -14.42 10.16
C ARG A 34 -5.50 -14.14 10.22
N ILE A 35 -5.03 -13.28 9.31
CA ILE A 35 -3.63 -12.91 9.19
C ILE A 35 -3.49 -11.38 9.11
N GLY A 36 -2.67 -10.80 9.97
CA GLY A 36 -2.36 -9.37 9.97
C GLY A 36 -1.07 -9.05 9.22
N TYR A 37 -1.11 -8.04 8.36
CA TYR A 37 0.05 -7.50 7.66
C TYR A 37 0.13 -5.98 7.74
N ALA A 38 1.36 -5.48 7.69
CA ALA A 38 1.65 -4.12 7.29
C ALA A 38 2.64 -4.07 6.13
N ALA A 39 2.55 -3.01 5.35
CA ALA A 39 3.48 -2.76 4.27
C ALA A 39 3.76 -1.27 4.11
N GLU A 40 5.00 -0.93 3.80
CA GLU A 40 5.44 0.44 3.56
C GLU A 40 6.19 0.56 2.23
N THR A 41 6.03 1.71 1.58
CA THR A 41 6.89 2.14 0.47
C THR A 41 6.90 3.65 0.34
N GLN A 42 7.75 4.14 -0.54
CA GLN A 42 7.86 5.54 -0.88
C GLN A 42 7.85 5.70 -2.40
N ILE A 43 7.06 6.63 -2.90
CA ILE A 43 6.94 6.92 -4.34
C ILE A 43 7.17 8.40 -4.63
N ASN A 44 7.47 8.73 -5.89
CA ASN A 44 7.47 10.11 -6.37
C ASN A 44 6.15 10.40 -7.10
N ARG A 45 5.38 11.39 -6.62
CA ARG A 45 4.07 11.73 -7.20
C ARG A 45 4.16 12.16 -8.68
N LYS A 46 5.31 12.68 -9.11
CA LYS A 46 5.53 13.17 -10.48
C LYS A 46 5.52 12.04 -11.50
N ASP A 47 5.94 10.83 -11.10
CA ASP A 47 5.90 9.63 -11.93
C ASP A 47 4.45 9.30 -12.31
N PHE A 48 3.52 9.54 -11.38
CA PHE A 48 2.09 9.30 -11.56
C PHE A 48 1.32 10.50 -12.15
N GLY A 49 2.02 11.43 -12.81
CA GLY A 49 1.42 12.57 -13.51
C GLY A 49 0.95 13.72 -12.59
N MET A 50 1.20 13.65 -11.28
CA MET A 50 0.90 14.76 -10.36
C MET A 50 2.03 15.78 -10.41
N LYS A 51 1.95 16.73 -11.35
CA LYS A 51 3.03 17.70 -11.65
C LYS A 51 2.89 19.08 -10.99
N PHE A 52 1.85 19.30 -10.19
CA PHE A 52 1.67 20.58 -9.50
C PHE A 52 2.84 20.84 -8.55
N ASP A 53 3.57 21.92 -8.75
CA ASP A 53 4.66 22.32 -7.87
C ASP A 53 4.30 23.67 -7.25
N MET A 54 4.41 23.76 -5.93
CA MET A 54 4.19 25.00 -5.20
C MET A 54 5.35 25.26 -4.27
N MET A 55 5.95 26.43 -4.44
CA MET A 55 6.97 26.95 -3.55
C MET A 55 6.51 28.32 -3.05
N LEU A 56 6.72 28.58 -1.77
CA LEU A 56 6.48 29.86 -1.13
C LEU A 56 7.71 30.21 -0.30
N ASP A 57 8.26 31.41 -0.48
CA ASP A 57 9.47 31.88 0.21
C ASP A 57 10.66 30.91 0.11
N GLY A 58 10.86 30.29 -1.05
CA GLY A 58 11.94 29.33 -1.30
C GLY A 58 11.76 27.95 -0.65
N LYS A 59 10.62 27.69 -0.01
CA LYS A 59 10.29 26.39 0.59
C LYS A 59 9.31 25.60 -0.27
N PHE A 60 9.54 24.30 -0.42
CA PHE A 60 8.57 23.40 -1.03
C PHE A 60 7.35 23.28 -0.12
N ILE A 61 6.17 23.60 -0.66
CA ILE A 61 4.91 23.45 0.07
C ILE A 61 4.27 22.08 -0.22
N VAL A 62 4.64 21.44 -1.32
CA VAL A 62 4.17 20.11 -1.69
C VAL A 62 5.36 19.19 -1.95
N SER A 63 5.55 18.20 -1.09
CA SER A 63 6.58 17.17 -1.27
C SER A 63 6.36 16.39 -2.57
N ASN A 64 7.43 15.99 -3.23
CA ASN A 64 7.36 15.01 -4.33
C ASN A 64 7.27 13.59 -3.79
N GLU A 65 7.86 13.36 -2.63
CA GLU A 65 7.94 12.10 -1.95
C GLU A 65 6.65 11.82 -1.19
N ILE A 66 6.03 10.69 -1.48
CA ILE A 66 4.80 10.22 -0.84
C ILE A 66 5.11 8.91 -0.14
N GLN A 67 4.94 8.88 1.18
CA GLN A 67 4.97 7.66 1.95
C GLN A 67 3.61 6.95 1.85
N ILE A 68 3.64 5.67 1.55
CA ILE A 68 2.45 4.80 1.53
C ILE A 68 2.61 3.81 2.68
N ASN A 69 1.61 3.79 3.57
CA ASN A 69 1.49 2.81 4.64
C ASN A 69 0.20 2.03 4.43
N ILE A 70 0.29 0.70 4.49
CA ILE A 70 -0.82 -0.23 4.35
C ILE A 70 -0.87 -1.04 5.63
N GLU A 71 -2.04 -1.13 6.25
CA GLU A 71 -2.33 -2.05 7.34
C GLU A 71 -3.60 -2.81 6.98
N GLY A 72 -3.59 -4.12 7.18
CA GLY A 72 -4.71 -4.95 6.81
C GLY A 72 -4.73 -6.29 7.54
N GLU A 73 -5.94 -6.76 7.79
CA GLU A 73 -6.22 -8.12 8.23
C GLU A 73 -6.93 -8.85 7.09
N LEU A 74 -6.44 -10.06 6.77
CA LEU A 74 -7.05 -10.94 5.79
C LEU A 74 -7.77 -12.08 6.52
N LEU A 75 -9.01 -12.35 6.11
CA LEU A 75 -9.77 -13.53 6.52
C LEU A 75 -9.66 -14.58 5.41
N GLU A 76 -9.27 -15.80 5.77
CA GLU A 76 -9.34 -16.94 4.87
C GLU A 76 -10.81 -17.32 4.64
N VAL A 77 -11.25 -17.27 3.38
CA VAL A 77 -12.60 -17.68 2.97
C VAL A 77 -12.51 -19.06 2.32
N ALA A 78 -13.27 -20.02 2.84
CA ALA A 78 -13.37 -21.35 2.24
C ALA A 78 -13.93 -21.24 0.80
N GLU A 79 -13.29 -21.93 -0.15
CA GLU A 79 -13.78 -21.98 -1.53
C GLU A 79 -15.24 -22.47 -1.57
N GLY A 80 -16.13 -21.65 -2.16
CA GLY A 80 -17.55 -21.98 -2.33
C GLY A 80 -18.55 -21.10 -1.58
N VAL A 81 -18.11 -20.15 -0.75
CA VAL A 81 -19.00 -19.15 -0.14
C VAL A 81 -19.08 -17.90 -1.02
N THR A 82 -19.80 -18.01 -2.13
CA THR A 82 -20.33 -16.85 -2.87
C THR A 82 -21.58 -16.37 -2.16
N THR A 83 -21.52 -15.17 -1.57
CA THR A 83 -22.72 -14.38 -1.26
C THR A 83 -23.27 -13.78 -2.55
#